data_AF-A0A525J774-F1
#
_entry.id   AF-A0A525J774-F1
#
_cell.length_a   1.000
_cell.length_b   1.000
_cell.length_c   1.000
_cell.angle_alpha   90.00
_cell.angle_beta   90.00
_cell.angle_gamma   90.00
#
_symmetry.space_group_name_H-M   'P 1'
#
loop_
_entity.id
_entity.type
_entity.pdbx_description
1 polymer ?
#
loop_
_entity_poly.entity_id
_entity_poly.type
_entity_poly.pdbx_seq_one_letter_code
_entity_poly.pdbx_strand_id
1 'polypeptide(L)'
;MALAPIVFGLLAISALFSAAETALTGASRARMHQMERDGDRAARRVNRLLNDRETMIGAVLLGNNLINILSSALATQVLTKAIPGALGVAVATGVMTVLVLVFAEVLPKTLAILRSDDVARFLSGPTELVVRVFGPIIFTIQWVVRKTLGLFGVRLGMEMDVLAAHEEIRGAVEYHHSEGLVETHDRWMLGGVLDLAEMDVSEVMVHRKEIATLDVELSPRE
;
A
#
# COMPACT_ATOMS: atom_id res chain seq x y z
N MET A 1 22.14 -34.25 1.90
CA MET A 1 20.72 -34.39 1.52
C MET A 1 19.75 -33.77 2.54
N ALA A 2 19.99 -33.84 3.86
CA ALA A 2 19.07 -33.29 4.88
C ALA A 2 18.79 -31.77 4.82
N LEU A 3 19.67 -30.98 4.20
CA LEU A 3 19.53 -29.51 4.13
C LEU A 3 18.69 -29.02 2.94
N ALA A 4 18.48 -29.85 1.90
CA ALA A 4 17.72 -29.42 0.73
C ALA A 4 16.24 -29.10 1.03
N PRO A 5 15.51 -29.90 1.83
CA PRO A 5 14.14 -29.56 2.24
C PRO A 5 14.06 -28.23 3.01
N ILE A 6 15.09 -27.91 3.79
CA ILE A 6 15.18 -26.66 4.54
C ILE A 6 15.27 -25.47 3.57
N VAL A 7 16.08 -25.58 2.51
CA VAL A 7 16.19 -24.54 1.47
C VAL A 7 14.84 -24.29 0.81
N PHE A 8 14.09 -25.34 0.45
CA PHE A 8 12.75 -25.18 -0.12
C PHE A 8 11.76 -24.54 0.87
N GLY A 9 11.82 -24.90 2.15
CA GLY A 9 11.03 -24.25 3.20
C GLY A 9 11.36 -22.75 3.33
N LEU A 10 12.64 -22.39 3.29
CA LEU A 10 13.06 -20.99 3.34
C LEU A 10 12.63 -20.21 2.09
N LEU A 11 12.71 -20.79 0.90
CA LEU A 11 12.18 -20.17 -0.33
C LEU A 11 10.68 -19.90 -0.23
N ALA A 12 9.91 -20.84 0.33
CA ALA A 12 8.47 -20.64 0.56
C ALA A 12 8.20 -19.51 1.57
N ILE A 13 9.00 -19.39 2.63
CA ILE A 13 8.90 -18.29 3.59
C ILE A 13 9.24 -16.94 2.92
N SER A 14 10.30 -16.88 2.11
CA SER A 14 10.65 -15.67 1.35
C SER A 14 9.53 -15.29 0.37
N ALA A 15 8.94 -16.27 -0.32
CA ALA A 15 7.78 -16.05 -1.19
C ALA A 15 6.60 -15.41 -0.44
N LEU A 16 6.32 -15.87 0.79
CA LEU A 16 5.27 -15.29 1.62
C LEU A 16 5.59 -13.85 2.04
N PHE A 17 6.85 -13.54 2.38
CA PHE A 17 7.26 -12.16 2.70
C PHE A 17 7.11 -11.23 1.50
N SER A 18 7.58 -11.68 0.34
CA SER A 18 7.50 -10.96 -0.93
C SER A 18 6.05 -10.68 -1.35
N ALA A 19 5.17 -11.68 -1.20
CA ALA A 19 3.73 -11.52 -1.41
C ALA A 19 3.08 -10.60 -0.37
N ALA A 20 3.44 -10.71 0.90
CA ALA A 20 2.89 -9.87 1.97
C ALA A 20 3.22 -8.39 1.75
N GLU A 21 4.48 -8.07 1.44
CA GLU A 21 4.93 -6.71 1.13
C GLU A 21 4.10 -6.12 -0.01
N THR A 22 4.00 -6.85 -1.13
CA THR A 22 3.31 -6.37 -2.33
C THR A 22 1.81 -6.24 -2.11
N ALA A 23 1.19 -7.22 -1.46
CA ALA A 23 -0.24 -7.18 -1.15
C ALA A 23 -0.58 -6.05 -0.18
N LEU A 24 0.19 -5.87 0.90
CA LEU A 24 -0.03 -4.80 1.87
C LEU A 24 0.17 -3.42 1.22
N THR A 25 1.19 -3.27 0.38
CA THR A 25 1.44 -1.99 -0.31
C THR A 25 0.42 -1.66 -1.40
N GLY A 26 -0.20 -2.68 -2.00
CA GLY A 26 -1.24 -2.54 -3.03
C GLY A 26 -2.68 -2.58 -2.50
N ALA A 27 -2.91 -2.90 -1.23
CA ALA A 27 -4.24 -2.99 -0.65
C ALA A 27 -4.94 -1.62 -0.59
N SER A 28 -6.25 -1.60 -0.89
CA SER A 28 -7.04 -0.38 -0.86
C SER A 28 -7.34 0.05 0.58
N ARG A 29 -6.82 1.22 0.97
CA ARG A 29 -7.09 1.83 2.29
C ARG A 29 -8.59 2.03 2.53
N ALA A 30 -9.32 2.52 1.53
CA ALA A 30 -10.76 2.76 1.63
C ALA A 30 -11.53 1.46 1.90
N ARG A 31 -11.25 0.39 1.14
CA ARG A 31 -11.90 -0.92 1.36
C ARG A 31 -11.52 -1.53 2.71
N MET A 32 -10.24 -1.48 3.10
CA MET A 32 -9.82 -1.99 4.41
C MET A 32 -10.46 -1.20 5.55
N HIS A 33 -10.63 0.11 5.41
CA HIS A 33 -11.32 0.94 6.41
C HIS A 33 -12.81 0.56 6.51
N GLN A 34 -13.49 0.40 5.37
CA GLN A 34 -14.88 -0.06 5.35
C GLN A 34 -15.03 -1.44 6.01
N MET A 35 -14.19 -2.41 5.63
CA MET A 35 -14.22 -3.76 6.20
C MET A 35 -13.91 -3.79 7.71
N GLU A 36 -13.02 -2.92 8.20
CA GLU A 36 -12.79 -2.77 9.64
C GLU A 36 -14.04 -2.27 10.37
N ARG A 37 -14.76 -1.29 9.80
CA ARG A 37 -16.04 -0.81 10.36
C ARG A 37 -17.11 -1.89 10.38
N ASP A 38 -17.11 -2.75 9.38
CA ASP A 38 -18.00 -3.92 9.27
C ASP A 38 -17.57 -5.08 10.21
N GLY A 39 -16.48 -4.92 10.97
CA GLY A 39 -16.04 -5.85 12.01
C GLY A 39 -14.95 -6.85 11.59
N ASP A 40 -14.38 -6.73 10.39
CA ASP A 40 -13.31 -7.61 9.92
C ASP A 40 -12.00 -7.36 10.70
N ARG A 41 -11.63 -8.32 11.54
CA ARG A 41 -10.40 -8.27 12.36
C ARG A 41 -9.13 -8.30 11.51
N ALA A 42 -9.14 -8.94 10.35
CA ALA A 42 -8.00 -8.97 9.45
C ALA A 42 -7.79 -7.60 8.80
N ALA A 43 -8.87 -6.94 8.37
CA ALA A 43 -8.83 -5.57 7.87
C ALA A 43 -8.27 -4.59 8.91
N ARG A 44 -8.68 -4.74 10.19
CA ARG A 44 -8.10 -3.98 11.31
C ARG A 44 -6.59 -4.16 11.46
N ARG A 45 -6.07 -5.38 11.29
CA ARG A 45 -4.62 -5.63 11.32
C ARG A 45 -3.91 -4.98 10.14
N VAL A 46 -4.49 -5.07 8.94
CA VAL A 46 -3.97 -4.39 7.75
C VAL A 46 -3.90 -2.88 8.00
N ASN A 47 -4.97 -2.26 8.50
CA ASN A 47 -4.97 -0.82 8.80
C ASN A 47 -3.90 -0.44 9.83
N ARG A 48 -3.72 -1.24 10.90
CA ARG A 48 -2.63 -1.02 11.86
C ARG A 48 -1.25 -1.09 11.20
N LEU A 49 -1.02 -2.07 10.32
CA LEU A 49 0.24 -2.21 9.59
C LEU A 49 0.46 -1.06 8.59
N LEU A 50 -0.60 -0.55 7.96
CA LEU A 50 -0.55 0.56 7.02
C LEU A 50 -0.35 1.92 7.69
N ASN A 51 -0.78 2.06 8.95
CA ASN A 51 -0.55 3.28 9.74
C ASN A 51 0.94 3.51 10.04
N ASP A 52 1.73 2.44 10.20
CA ASP A 52 3.19 2.50 10.32
C ASP A 52 3.86 1.77 9.15
N ARG A 53 3.59 2.29 7.93
CA ARG A 53 4.07 1.69 6.68
C ARG A 53 5.59 1.60 6.62
N GLU A 54 6.29 2.59 7.17
CA GLU A 54 7.76 2.63 7.16
C GLU A 54 8.34 1.46 7.97
N THR A 55 7.84 1.24 9.20
CA THR A 55 8.28 0.12 10.03
C THR A 55 7.87 -1.22 9.43
N MET A 56 6.65 -1.30 8.87
CA MET A 56 6.15 -2.51 8.23
C MET A 56 6.99 -2.93 7.02
N ILE A 57 7.22 -2.03 6.06
CA ILE A 57 8.04 -2.29 4.88
C ILE A 57 9.46 -2.67 5.31
N GLY A 58 10.05 -1.89 6.22
CA GLY A 58 11.40 -2.16 6.73
C GLY A 58 11.54 -3.55 7.35
N ALA A 59 10.58 -3.97 8.18
CA ALA A 59 10.62 -5.27 8.85
C ALA A 59 10.45 -6.44 7.87
N VAL A 60 9.52 -6.32 6.91
CA VAL A 60 9.31 -7.36 5.89
C VAL A 60 10.51 -7.47 4.96
N LEU A 61 11.07 -6.34 4.50
CA LEU A 61 12.29 -6.33 3.69
C LEU A 61 13.49 -6.95 4.42
N LEU A 62 13.68 -6.62 5.70
CA LEU A 62 14.73 -7.21 6.52
C LEU A 62 14.57 -8.73 6.65
N GLY A 63 13.34 -9.18 6.96
CA GLY A 63 13.01 -10.60 7.04
C GLY A 63 13.25 -11.33 5.72
N ASN A 64 12.79 -10.77 4.60
CA ASN A 64 12.97 -11.34 3.28
C ASN A 64 14.46 -11.48 2.93
N ASN A 65 15.24 -10.42 3.12
CA ASN A 65 16.69 -10.42 2.86
C ASN A 65 17.43 -11.45 3.72
N LEU A 66 17.08 -11.54 5.01
CA LEU A 66 17.67 -12.53 5.91
C LEU A 66 17.41 -13.96 5.41
N ILE A 67 16.16 -14.28 5.05
CA ILE A 67 15.79 -15.60 4.56
C ILE A 67 16.46 -15.92 3.22
N ASN A 68 16.58 -14.95 2.30
CA ASN A 68 17.27 -15.13 1.02
C ASN A 68 18.76 -15.41 1.20
N ILE A 69 19.43 -14.65 2.07
CA ILE A 69 20.85 -14.86 2.37
C ILE A 69 21.06 -16.24 3.02
N LEU A 70 20.22 -16.62 3.99
CA LEU A 70 20.28 -17.94 4.62
C LEU A 70 20.04 -19.07 3.62
N SER A 71 19.04 -18.93 2.75
CA SER A 71 18.74 -19.91 1.71
C SER A 71 19.91 -20.11 0.76
N SER A 72 20.51 -19.00 0.30
CA SER A 72 21.66 -19.02 -0.62
C SER A 72 22.90 -19.63 0.03
N ALA A 73 23.18 -19.27 1.29
CA ALA A 73 24.31 -19.82 2.05
C ALA A 73 24.16 -21.34 2.26
N LEU A 74 22.97 -21.80 2.68
CA LEU A 74 22.70 -23.22 2.88
C LEU A 74 22.73 -24.00 1.55
N ALA A 75 22.13 -23.46 0.49
CA ALA A 75 22.18 -24.07 -0.83
C ALA A 75 23.61 -24.21 -1.34
N THR A 76 24.44 -23.18 -1.17
CA THR A 76 25.87 -23.24 -1.50
C THR A 76 26.56 -24.38 -0.74
N GLN A 77 26.28 -24.55 0.55
CA GLN A 77 26.83 -25.66 1.35
C GLN A 77 26.34 -27.04 0.86
N VAL A 78 25.10 -27.15 0.38
CA VAL A 78 24.58 -28.42 -0.17
C VAL A 78 25.21 -28.74 -1.51
N LEU A 79 25.29 -27.78 -2.43
CA LEU A 79 25.77 -28.00 -3.78
C LEU A 79 27.28 -28.18 -3.84
N THR A 80 28.06 -27.50 -2.99
CA THR A 80 29.51 -27.70 -2.91
C THR A 80 29.89 -29.08 -2.36
N LYS A 81 29.01 -29.75 -1.60
CA LYS A 81 29.19 -31.17 -1.23
C LYS A 81 28.96 -32.12 -2.41
N ALA A 82 28.11 -31.76 -3.36
CA ALA A 82 27.83 -32.57 -4.55
C ALA A 82 28.84 -32.29 -5.69
N ILE A 83 29.25 -31.03 -5.84
CA ILE A 83 30.19 -30.57 -6.84
C ILE A 83 31.28 -29.77 -6.11
N PRO A 84 32.41 -30.40 -5.76
CA PRO A 84 33.50 -29.72 -5.07
C PRO A 84 34.15 -28.62 -5.94
N GLY A 85 34.65 -27.57 -5.29
CA GLY A 85 35.43 -26.51 -5.94
C GLY A 85 34.61 -25.34 -6.48
N ALA A 86 35.28 -24.44 -7.21
CA ALA A 86 34.72 -23.17 -7.69
C ALA A 86 33.49 -23.37 -8.60
N LEU A 87 33.44 -24.47 -9.34
CA LEU A 87 32.31 -24.80 -10.23
C LEU A 87 31.02 -25.07 -9.44
N GLY A 88 31.10 -25.70 -8.26
CA GLY A 88 29.94 -25.92 -7.39
C GLY A 88 29.37 -24.62 -6.82
N VAL A 89 30.24 -23.67 -6.47
CA VAL A 89 29.81 -22.33 -6.03
C VAL A 89 29.13 -21.57 -7.17
N ALA A 90 29.72 -21.56 -8.38
CA ALA A 90 29.14 -20.89 -9.53
C ALA A 90 27.76 -21.47 -9.90
N VAL A 91 27.62 -22.80 -9.91
CA VAL A 91 26.34 -23.48 -10.16
C VAL A 91 25.33 -23.16 -9.05
N ALA A 92 25.73 -23.16 -7.78
CA ALA A 92 24.84 -22.80 -6.67
C ALA A 92 24.32 -21.37 -6.77
N THR A 93 25.19 -20.42 -7.06
CA THR A 93 24.79 -19.02 -7.26
C THR A 93 23.81 -18.89 -8.43
N GLY A 94 24.10 -19.53 -9.58
CA GLY A 94 23.21 -19.48 -10.74
C GLY A 94 21.83 -20.08 -10.47
N VAL A 95 21.79 -21.29 -9.89
CA VAL A 95 20.54 -21.98 -9.56
C VAL A 95 19.74 -21.20 -8.52
N MET A 96 20.38 -20.73 -7.45
CA MET A 96 19.68 -19.97 -6.40
C MET A 96 19.17 -18.63 -6.90
N THR A 97 19.91 -17.96 -7.79
CA THR A 97 19.44 -16.70 -8.40
C THR A 97 18.14 -16.93 -9.16
N VAL A 98 18.06 -17.97 -10.00
CA VAL A 98 16.84 -18.30 -10.73
C VAL A 98 15.72 -18.71 -9.78
N LEU A 99 16.01 -19.55 -8.79
CA LEU A 99 14.99 -20.03 -7.85
C LEU A 99 14.40 -18.90 -7.00
N VAL A 100 15.24 -18.03 -6.43
CA VAL A 100 14.78 -16.89 -5.64
C VAL A 100 14.00 -15.92 -6.53
N LEU A 101 14.56 -15.53 -7.68
CA LEU A 101 13.94 -14.55 -8.57
C LEU A 101 12.57 -15.03 -9.09
N VAL A 102 12.46 -16.29 -9.52
CA VAL A 102 11.20 -16.79 -10.07
C VAL A 102 10.21 -17.11 -8.95
N PHE A 103 10.60 -17.95 -7.98
CA PHE A 103 9.66 -18.56 -7.04
C PHE A 103 9.49 -17.79 -5.73
N ALA A 104 10.51 -17.04 -5.30
CA ALA A 104 10.44 -16.26 -4.06
C ALA A 104 10.14 -14.78 -4.31
N GLU A 105 10.40 -14.28 -5.52
CA GLU A 105 10.26 -12.86 -5.83
C GLU A 105 9.16 -12.57 -6.86
N VAL A 106 9.35 -12.88 -8.15
CA VAL A 106 8.47 -12.43 -9.22
C VAL A 106 7.09 -13.10 -9.17
N LEU A 107 7.04 -14.43 -9.04
CA LEU A 107 5.76 -15.15 -9.04
C LEU A 107 4.87 -14.77 -7.85
N PRO A 108 5.36 -14.76 -6.59
CA PRO A 108 4.52 -14.39 -5.45
C PRO A 108 4.03 -12.94 -5.52
N LYS A 109 4.87 -12.00 -5.96
CA LYS A 109 4.48 -10.58 -6.16
C LYS A 109 3.38 -10.46 -7.21
N THR A 110 3.51 -11.17 -8.33
CA THR A 110 2.52 -11.15 -9.41
C THR A 110 1.16 -11.64 -8.93
N LEU A 111 1.13 -12.74 -8.16
CA LEU A 111 -0.12 -13.26 -7.57
C LEU A 111 -0.69 -12.31 -6.51
N ALA A 112 0.17 -11.67 -5.71
CA ALA A 112 -0.23 -10.70 -4.71
C ALA A 112 -0.91 -9.47 -5.32
N ILE A 113 -0.40 -8.95 -6.44
CA ILE A 113 -1.00 -7.79 -7.14
C ILE A 113 -2.45 -8.08 -7.54
N LEU A 114 -2.70 -9.26 -8.13
CA LEU A 114 -4.02 -9.65 -8.64
C LEU A 114 -5.09 -9.74 -7.54
N ARG A 115 -4.71 -10.03 -6.29
CA ARG A 115 -5.62 -10.19 -5.15
C ARG A 115 -5.08 -9.50 -3.90
N SER A 116 -4.67 -8.25 -4.05
CA SER A 116 -3.96 -7.48 -3.01
C SER A 116 -4.72 -7.46 -1.68
N ASP A 117 -6.01 -7.17 -1.72
CA ASP A 117 -6.84 -7.05 -0.50
C ASP A 117 -6.98 -8.39 0.24
N ASP A 118 -7.22 -9.50 -0.47
CA ASP A 118 -7.37 -10.83 0.14
C ASP A 118 -6.05 -11.35 0.71
N VAL A 119 -4.97 -11.21 -0.06
CA VAL A 119 -3.63 -11.65 0.35
C VAL A 119 -3.14 -10.81 1.53
N ALA A 120 -3.37 -9.50 1.53
CA ALA A 120 -3.04 -8.61 2.65
C ALA A 120 -3.78 -9.02 3.93
N ARG A 121 -5.09 -9.29 3.84
CA ARG A 121 -5.88 -9.76 4.99
C ARG A 121 -5.36 -11.09 5.51
N PHE A 122 -5.09 -12.05 4.63
CA PHE A 122 -4.56 -13.37 5.00
C PHE A 122 -3.17 -13.27 5.67
N LEU A 123 -2.25 -12.51 5.08
CA LEU A 123 -0.86 -12.38 5.54
C LEU A 123 -0.66 -11.32 6.62
N SER A 124 -1.71 -10.55 6.98
CA SER A 124 -1.64 -9.52 8.03
C SER A 124 -1.17 -10.06 9.38
N GLY A 125 -1.60 -11.27 9.76
CA GLY A 125 -1.21 -11.91 11.01
C GLY A 125 0.28 -12.26 11.08
N PRO A 126 0.79 -13.07 10.14
CA PRO A 126 2.22 -13.37 10.05
C PRO A 126 3.08 -12.10 9.97
N THR A 127 2.65 -11.11 9.20
CA THR A 127 3.39 -9.85 9.04
C THR A 127 3.46 -9.07 10.35
N GLU A 128 2.39 -9.01 11.13
CA GLU A 128 2.41 -8.34 12.43
C GLU A 128 3.42 -8.97 13.40
N LEU A 129 3.56 -10.30 13.39
CA LEU A 129 4.57 -10.97 14.21
C LEU A 129 5.97 -10.54 13.79
N VAL A 130 6.23 -10.46 12.49
CA VAL A 130 7.52 -10.08 11.92
C VAL A 130 7.85 -8.63 12.25
N VAL A 131 6.87 -7.73 12.14
CA VAL A 131 7.00 -6.34 12.57
C VAL A 131 7.27 -6.25 14.07
N ARG A 132 6.62 -7.06 14.91
CA ARG A 132 6.89 -7.07 16.35
C ARG A 132 8.32 -7.54 16.68
N VAL A 133 8.85 -8.50 15.94
CA VAL A 133 10.20 -9.05 16.15
C VAL A 133 11.28 -8.10 15.63
N PHE A 134 11.15 -7.61 14.39
CA PHE A 134 12.16 -6.77 13.75
C PHE A 134 11.98 -5.27 14.00
N GLY A 135 10.79 -4.84 14.46
CA GLY A 135 10.45 -3.45 14.71
C GLY A 135 11.49 -2.67 15.52
N PRO A 136 12.01 -3.18 16.66
CA PRO A 136 13.04 -2.48 17.43
C PRO A 136 14.32 -2.17 16.62
N ILE A 137 14.71 -3.09 15.73
CA ILE A 137 15.87 -2.90 14.84
C ILE A 137 15.55 -1.80 13.83
N ILE A 138 14.35 -1.86 13.23
CA ILE A 138 13.90 -0.87 12.25
C ILE A 138 13.79 0.52 12.86
N PHE A 139 13.25 0.68 14.07
CA PHE A 139 13.20 1.97 14.77
C PHE A 139 14.59 2.60 14.93
N THR A 140 15.60 1.78 15.22
CA THR A 140 17.00 2.23 15.33
C THR A 140 17.52 2.72 13.97
N ILE A 141 17.26 1.96 12.91
CA ILE A 141 17.65 2.33 11.54
C ILE A 141 16.95 3.64 11.13
N GLN A 142 15.64 3.76 11.36
CA GLN A 142 14.87 4.96 11.07
C GLN A 142 15.40 6.19 11.84
N TRP A 143 15.83 6.01 13.09
CA TRP A 143 16.46 7.10 13.84
C TRP A 143 17.74 7.59 13.16
N VAL A 144 18.58 6.68 12.68
CA VAL A 144 19.78 7.03 11.90
C VAL A 144 19.41 7.75 10.60
N VAL A 145 18.43 7.22 9.85
CA VAL A 145 17.95 7.84 8.61
C VAL A 145 17.43 9.25 8.85
N ARG A 146 16.57 9.45 9.86
CA ARG A 146 16.01 10.76 10.22
C ARG A 146 17.10 11.75 10.63
N LYS A 147 18.12 11.32 11.38
CA LYS A 147 19.26 12.18 11.74
C LYS A 147 20.06 12.59 10.51
N THR A 148 20.34 11.65 9.62
CA THR A 148 21.05 11.92 8.37
C THR A 148 20.27 12.89 7.49
N LEU A 149 18.97 12.66 7.27
CA LEU A 149 18.10 13.56 6.49
C LEU A 149 18.00 14.95 7.12
N GLY A 150 17.96 15.03 8.45
CA GLY A 150 17.99 16.30 9.18
C GLY A 150 19.26 17.12 8.90
N LEU A 151 20.41 16.48 8.65
CA LEU A 151 21.64 17.18 8.26
C LEU A 151 21.52 17.81 6.86
N PHE A 152 20.68 17.26 5.99
CA PHE A 152 20.40 17.79 4.65
C PHE A 152 19.17 18.70 4.60
N GLY A 153 18.56 19.03 5.75
CA GLY A 153 17.43 19.95 5.84
C GLY A 153 16.07 19.40 5.38
N VAL A 154 15.95 18.08 5.18
CA VAL A 154 14.68 17.45 4.76
C VAL A 154 13.77 17.28 5.98
N ARG A 155 12.61 17.94 5.96
CA ARG A 155 11.55 17.78 6.98
C ARG A 155 10.53 16.75 6.50
N LEU A 156 10.45 15.62 7.21
CA LEU A 156 9.43 14.60 6.99
C LEU A 156 8.17 14.98 7.79
N GLY A 157 7.31 15.82 7.20
CA GLY A 157 6.01 16.16 7.74
C GLY A 157 4.98 16.12 6.62
N MET A 158 4.00 15.21 6.71
CA MET A 158 2.82 15.23 5.86
C MET A 158 1.71 15.95 6.62
N GLU A 159 1.63 17.27 6.45
CA GLU A 159 0.35 17.95 6.65
C GLU A 159 -0.47 17.67 5.38
N MET A 160 -1.47 16.81 5.50
CA MET A 160 -2.44 16.62 4.42
C MET A 160 -3.30 17.88 4.34
N ASP A 161 -3.16 18.61 3.24
CA ASP A 161 -4.03 19.73 2.91
C ASP A 161 -5.43 19.20 2.55
N VAL A 162 -6.48 19.82 3.10
CA VAL A 162 -7.88 19.46 2.82
C VAL A 162 -8.20 19.67 1.34
N LEU A 163 -7.58 20.66 0.70
CA LEU A 163 -7.68 20.88 -0.75
C LEU A 163 -7.13 19.69 -1.54
N ALA A 164 -6.00 19.12 -1.11
CA ALA A 164 -5.40 17.96 -1.77
C ALA A 164 -6.32 16.72 -1.72
N ALA A 165 -7.09 16.55 -0.65
CA ALA A 165 -8.05 15.45 -0.54
C ALA A 165 -9.25 15.62 -1.48
N HIS A 166 -9.76 16.85 -1.67
CA HIS A 166 -10.84 17.13 -2.61
C HIS A 166 -10.39 16.90 -4.05
N GLU A 167 -9.20 17.38 -4.40
CA GLU A 167 -8.60 17.16 -5.72
C GLU A 167 -8.37 15.67 -6.00
N GLU A 168 -7.94 14.88 -5.02
CA GLU A 168 -7.77 13.43 -5.17
C GLU A 168 -9.09 12.72 -5.49
N ILE A 169 -10.17 13.05 -4.75
CA ILE A 169 -11.49 12.47 -5.01
C ILE A 169 -12.00 12.88 -6.40
N ARG A 170 -11.87 14.17 -6.75
CA ARG A 170 -12.29 14.68 -8.06
C ARG A 170 -11.53 14.00 -9.20
N GLY A 171 -10.21 13.87 -9.07
CA GLY A 171 -9.35 13.20 -10.03
C GLY A 171 -9.72 11.72 -10.20
N ALA A 172 -10.07 11.01 -9.12
CA ALA A 172 -10.51 9.63 -9.18
C ALA A 172 -11.84 9.46 -9.93
N VAL A 173 -12.82 10.35 -9.70
CA VAL A 173 -14.10 10.36 -10.42
C VAL A 173 -13.88 10.62 -11.92
N GLU A 174 -13.03 11.60 -12.26
CA GLU A 174 -12.68 11.90 -13.65
C GLU A 174 -11.99 10.71 -14.34
N TYR A 175 -11.03 10.09 -13.66
CA TYR A 175 -10.28 8.97 -14.18
C TYR A 175 -11.18 7.78 -14.51
N HIS A 176 -12.06 7.38 -13.58
CA HIS A 176 -12.98 6.27 -13.83
C HIS A 176 -14.08 6.59 -14.83
N HIS A 177 -14.46 7.87 -15.00
CA HIS A 177 -15.31 8.28 -16.11
C HIS A 177 -14.61 8.06 -17.46
N SER A 178 -13.32 8.40 -17.56
CA SER A 178 -12.53 8.18 -18.79
C SER A 178 -12.36 6.70 -19.15
N GLU A 179 -12.40 5.80 -18.16
CA GLU A 179 -12.40 4.34 -18.35
C GLU A 179 -13.81 3.78 -18.68
N GLY A 180 -14.85 4.63 -18.69
CA GLY A 180 -16.24 4.23 -18.92
C GLY A 180 -16.90 3.51 -17.74
N LEU A 181 -16.29 3.57 -16.54
CA LEU A 181 -16.81 2.94 -15.32
C LEU A 181 -17.78 3.83 -14.54
N VAL A 182 -17.86 5.13 -14.88
CA VAL A 182 -18.76 6.12 -14.25
C VAL A 182 -19.57 6.82 -15.34
N GLU A 183 -20.90 6.89 -15.17
CA GLU A 183 -21.79 7.60 -16.11
C GLU A 183 -21.58 9.12 -16.06
N THR A 184 -21.82 9.80 -17.17
CA THR A 184 -21.65 11.26 -17.28
C THR A 184 -22.46 12.02 -16.24
N HIS A 185 -23.69 11.58 -15.98
CA HIS A 185 -24.57 12.19 -14.99
C HIS A 185 -23.99 12.10 -13.57
N ASP A 186 -23.48 10.93 -13.19
CA ASP A 186 -22.93 10.71 -11.86
C ASP A 186 -21.64 11.50 -11.64
N ARG A 187 -20.79 11.62 -12.67
CA ARG A 187 -19.64 12.53 -12.64
C ARG A 187 -20.05 13.96 -12.34
N TRP A 188 -21.10 14.46 -12.99
CA TRP A 188 -21.56 15.84 -12.80
C TRP A 188 -22.14 16.06 -11.40
N MET A 189 -22.92 15.10 -10.90
CA MET A 189 -23.43 15.17 -9.53
C MET A 189 -22.30 15.13 -8.49
N LEU A 190 -21.36 14.19 -8.61
CA LEU A 190 -20.24 14.06 -7.66
C LEU A 190 -19.34 15.30 -7.68
N GLY A 191 -19.06 15.86 -8.86
CA GLY A 191 -18.32 17.12 -8.98
C GLY A 191 -19.05 18.29 -8.32
N GLY A 192 -20.35 18.44 -8.59
CA GLY A 192 -21.16 19.51 -8.02
C GLY A 192 -21.31 19.42 -6.49
N VAL A 193 -21.35 18.21 -5.91
CA VAL A 193 -21.37 18.03 -4.45
C VAL A 193 -20.04 18.45 -3.82
N LEU A 194 -18.92 18.18 -4.48
CA LEU A 194 -17.60 18.64 -4.00
C LEU A 194 -17.47 20.15 -4.09
N ASP A 195 -18.00 20.77 -5.15
CA ASP A 195 -18.00 22.23 -5.34
C ASP A 195 -18.91 22.96 -4.34
N LEU A 196 -19.97 22.30 -3.86
CA LEU A 196 -20.92 22.88 -2.91
C LEU A 196 -20.25 23.36 -1.61
N ALA A 197 -19.16 22.72 -1.18
CA ALA A 197 -18.43 23.10 0.02
C ALA A 197 -17.72 24.45 -0.11
N GLU A 198 -17.38 24.86 -1.33
CA GLU A 198 -16.68 26.12 -1.65
C GLU A 198 -17.63 27.16 -2.27
N MET A 199 -18.88 26.79 -2.54
CA MET A 199 -19.84 27.63 -3.26
C MET A 199 -20.41 28.73 -2.36
N ASP A 200 -20.28 29.97 -2.80
CA ASP A 200 -20.86 31.11 -2.11
C ASP A 200 -22.33 31.30 -2.50
N VAL A 201 -23.14 31.82 -1.57
CA VAL A 201 -24.56 32.15 -1.85
C VAL A 201 -24.69 33.09 -3.05
N SER A 202 -23.70 33.97 -3.25
CA SER A 202 -23.66 34.89 -4.39
C SER A 202 -23.57 34.22 -5.75
N GLU A 203 -23.10 32.98 -5.82
CA GLU A 203 -22.93 32.22 -7.06
C GLU A 203 -24.22 31.53 -7.51
N VAL A 204 -25.17 31.34 -6.59
CA VAL A 204 -26.46 30.65 -6.84
C VAL A 204 -27.67 31.56 -6.70
N MET A 205 -27.52 32.71 -6.04
CA MET A 205 -28.63 33.63 -5.83
C MET A 205 -29.12 34.23 -7.15
N VAL A 206 -30.44 34.45 -7.24
CA VAL A 206 -31.01 35.26 -8.32
C VAL A 206 -30.52 36.69 -8.13
N HIS A 207 -29.84 37.23 -9.14
CA HIS A 207 -29.29 38.58 -9.07
C HIS A 207 -30.42 39.60 -8.81
N ARG A 208 -30.21 40.59 -7.93
CA ARG A 208 -31.26 41.56 -7.49
C ARG A 208 -32.06 42.26 -8.60
N LYS A 209 -31.51 42.32 -9.80
CA LYS A 209 -32.17 42.91 -10.99
C LYS A 209 -33.23 42.00 -11.61
N GLU A 210 -33.16 40.71 -11.34
CA GLU A 210 -34.06 39.67 -11.87
C GLU A 210 -35.03 39.15 -10.79
N ILE A 211 -34.94 39.68 -9.57
CA ILE A 211 -35.89 39.37 -8.51
C ILE A 211 -37.21 40.06 -8.82
N ALA A 212 -38.29 39.29 -8.93
CA ALA A 212 -39.64 39.84 -8.92
C ALA A 212 -39.97 40.33 -7.51
N THR A 213 -40.06 41.66 -7.36
CA THR A 213 -40.40 42.32 -6.10
C THR A 213 -41.80 42.92 -6.19
N LEU A 214 -42.61 42.74 -5.15
CA LEU A 214 -43.90 43.40 -5.00
C LEU A 214 -43.76 44.56 -4.01
N ASP A 215 -44.38 45.69 -4.34
CA ASP A 215 -44.53 46.80 -3.41
C ASP A 215 -45.47 46.40 -2.28
N VAL A 216 -45.11 46.74 -1.04
CA VAL A 216 -45.94 46.46 0.13
C VAL A 216 -47.24 47.28 0.13
N GLU A 217 -47.27 48.38 -0.63
CA GLU A 217 -48.44 49.25 -0.74
C GLU A 217 -49.43 48.82 -1.85
N LEU A 218 -49.11 47.79 -2.64
CA LEU A 218 -50.01 47.28 -3.69
C LEU A 218 -51.27 46.64 -3.11
N SER A 219 -52.41 46.90 -3.75
CA SER A 219 -53.67 46.27 -3.36
C SER A 219 -53.69 44.79 -3.76
N PRO A 220 -54.32 43.86 -3.01
CA PRO A 220 -54.26 42.41 -3.29
C PRO A 220 -54.83 41.94 -4.65
N ARG A 221 -55.38 42.85 -5.45
CA ARG A 221 -55.95 42.58 -6.78
C ARG A 221 -55.01 42.95 -7.93
N GLU A 222 -53.89 43.60 -7.62
CA GLU A 222 -52.84 44.07 -8.54
C GLU A 222 -51.53 43.32 -8.23
#